data_AF-A0A954TZ83-F1
#
_entry.id   AF-A0A954TZ83-F1
#
_cell.length_a   1.000
_cell.length_b   1.000
_cell.length_c   1.000
_cell.angle_alpha   90.00
_cell.angle_beta   90.00
_cell.angle_gamma   90.00
#
_symmetry.space_group_name_H-M   'P 1'
#
loop_
_entity.id
_entity.type
_entity.pdbx_description
1 polymer ?
#
loop_
_entity_poly.entity_id
_entity_poly.type
_entity_poly.pdbx_seq_one_letter_code
_entity_poly.pdbx_strand_id
1 'polypeptide(L)'
;MNIARSLLPTLELFRNQGMLLAMVMLAFPPTGVAREIDLNVMTFNVWKAEDDAEGRKQIVEVIRQSGADLIGLQEMNGDALQEVAKSLGYYAFDQHLDSE
;
A
#
# COMPACT_ATOMS: atom_id res chain seq x y z
N MET A 1 69.08 -8.30 -8.57
CA MET A 1 67.83 -8.93 -9.06
C MET A 1 66.67 -8.10 -8.51
N ASN A 2 66.14 -7.17 -9.32
CA ASN A 2 65.20 -6.13 -8.88
C ASN A 2 63.75 -6.59 -9.11
N ILE A 3 63.01 -6.86 -8.04
CA ILE A 3 61.57 -7.12 -8.06
C ILE A 3 60.85 -5.84 -7.62
N ALA A 4 60.77 -4.85 -8.51
CA ALA A 4 60.07 -3.60 -8.24
C ALA A 4 59.48 -3.04 -9.53
N ARG A 5 58.53 -3.77 -10.13
CA ARG A 5 57.63 -3.23 -11.14
C ARG A 5 56.25 -3.82 -10.92
N SER A 6 55.22 -2.99 -11.14
CA SER A 6 53.81 -3.36 -11.32
C SER A 6 52.88 -3.33 -10.10
N LEU A 7 52.71 -2.18 -9.44
CA LEU A 7 51.50 -1.90 -8.65
C LEU A 7 50.86 -0.52 -8.93
N LEU A 8 51.44 0.28 -9.84
CA LEU A 8 50.93 1.61 -10.14
C LEU A 8 49.66 1.68 -11.02
N PRO A 9 49.39 0.78 -11.99
CA PRO A 9 48.24 0.96 -12.88
C PRO A 9 46.88 0.62 -12.23
N THR A 10 46.88 -0.11 -11.11
CA THR A 10 45.65 -0.48 -10.41
C THR A 10 45.06 0.67 -9.58
N LEU A 11 45.87 1.54 -8.98
CA LEU A 11 45.41 2.66 -8.14
C LEU A 11 44.73 3.80 -8.93
N GLU A 12 45.22 4.11 -10.13
CA GLU A 12 44.63 5.11 -11.04
C GLU A 12 43.27 4.65 -11.60
N LEU A 13 43.10 3.34 -11.81
CA LEU A 13 41.85 2.74 -12.28
C LEU A 13 40.73 2.91 -11.23
N PHE A 14 41.03 2.73 -9.94
CA PHE A 14 40.06 2.95 -8.86
C PHE A 14 39.70 4.44 -8.68
N ARG A 15 40.64 5.37 -8.93
CA ARG A 15 40.39 6.83 -8.83
C ARG A 15 39.40 7.33 -9.88
N ASN A 16 39.50 6.84 -11.12
CA ASN A 16 38.58 7.22 -12.20
C ASN A 16 37.19 6.59 -12.08
N GLN A 17 37.09 5.37 -11.53
CA GLN A 17 35.81 4.69 -11.30
C GLN A 17 34.96 5.41 -10.25
N GLY A 18 35.57 5.91 -9.17
CA GLY A 18 34.85 6.70 -8.15
C GLY A 18 34.34 8.03 -8.67
N MET A 19 35.10 8.71 -9.54
CA MET A 19 34.70 9.99 -10.15
C MET A 19 33.57 9.83 -11.16
N LEU A 20 33.60 8.77 -11.98
CA LEU A 20 32.52 8.46 -12.92
C LEU A 20 31.21 8.14 -12.18
N LEU A 21 31.28 7.34 -11.11
CA LEU A 21 30.11 7.01 -10.30
C LEU A 21 29.52 8.24 -9.61
N ALA A 22 30.37 9.13 -9.07
CA ALA A 22 29.94 10.39 -8.49
C ALA A 22 29.29 11.33 -9.52
N MET A 23 29.83 11.42 -10.74
CA MET A 23 29.22 12.20 -11.83
C MET A 23 27.87 11.62 -12.29
N VAL A 24 27.73 10.29 -12.34
CA VAL A 24 26.46 9.63 -12.66
C VAL A 24 25.40 9.93 -11.58
N MET A 25 25.75 9.87 -10.30
CA MET A 25 24.85 10.21 -9.20
C MET A 25 24.44 11.69 -9.18
N LEU A 26 25.34 12.60 -9.60
CA LEU A 26 25.06 14.03 -9.74
C LEU A 26 24.21 14.37 -10.97
N ALA A 27 24.40 13.64 -12.08
CA ALA A 27 23.63 13.83 -13.31
C ALA A 27 22.22 13.22 -13.22
N PHE A 28 22.05 12.21 -12.37
CA PHE A 28 20.77 11.54 -12.10
C PHE A 28 20.50 11.53 -10.60
N PRO A 29 20.22 12.68 -9.97
CA PRO A 29 19.77 12.68 -8.59
C PRO A 29 18.51 11.80 -8.52
N PRO A 30 18.36 10.93 -7.50
CA PRO A 30 17.12 10.20 -7.31
C PRO A 30 15.99 11.21 -7.10
N THR A 31 15.22 11.48 -8.16
CA THR A 31 14.08 12.41 -8.13
C THR A 31 12.83 11.80 -7.51
N GLY A 32 12.89 10.52 -7.13
CA GLY A 32 11.81 9.81 -6.47
C GLY A 32 11.88 10.00 -4.96
N VAL A 33 11.23 11.03 -4.43
CA VAL A 33 10.67 10.92 -3.08
C VAL A 33 9.53 9.91 -3.17
N ALA A 34 9.68 8.76 -2.51
CA ALA A 34 8.58 7.83 -2.36
C ALA A 34 7.42 8.60 -1.72
N ARG A 35 6.29 8.68 -2.43
CA ARG A 35 5.09 9.29 -1.85
C ARG A 35 4.61 8.35 -0.75
N GLU A 36 4.69 8.80 0.48
CA GLU A 36 4.04 8.13 1.60
C GLU A 36 2.53 8.13 1.33
N ILE A 37 1.95 6.93 1.31
CA ILE A 37 0.52 6.72 1.20
C ILE A 37 0.13 6.02 2.49
N ASP A 38 -0.64 6.71 3.31
CA ASP A 38 -1.28 6.11 4.47
C ASP A 38 -2.54 5.37 4.00
N LEU A 39 -2.67 4.12 4.43
CA LEU A 39 -3.84 3.28 4.14
C LEU A 39 -4.39 2.74 5.45
N ASN A 40 -5.62 3.13 5.79
CA ASN A 40 -6.31 2.61 6.96
C ASN A 40 -7.16 1.40 6.56
N VAL A 41 -6.91 0.26 7.21
CA VAL A 41 -7.62 -0.99 6.91
C VAL A 41 -8.39 -1.45 8.13
N MET A 42 -9.67 -1.79 7.93
CA MET A 42 -10.56 -2.34 8.95
C MET A 42 -10.98 -3.77 8.59
N THR A 43 -11.06 -4.64 9.59
CA THR A 43 -11.83 -5.89 9.52
C THR A 43 -12.94 -5.82 10.55
N PHE A 44 -14.16 -6.19 10.17
CA PHE A 44 -15.31 -6.08 11.03
C PHE A 44 -16.32 -7.20 10.80
N ASN A 45 -16.50 -8.04 11.82
CA ASN A 45 -17.61 -8.99 11.87
C ASN A 45 -18.84 -8.27 12.42
N VAL A 46 -19.90 -8.19 11.62
CA VAL A 46 -21.10 -7.42 11.98
C VAL A 46 -22.16 -8.24 12.71
N TRP A 47 -22.06 -9.58 12.65
CA TRP A 47 -22.98 -10.53 13.27
C TRP A 47 -24.46 -10.09 13.12
N LYS A 48 -25.24 -10.16 14.20
CA LYS A 48 -26.66 -9.81 14.21
C LYS A 48 -26.98 -8.33 13.96
N ALA A 49 -25.98 -7.44 13.92
CA ALA A 49 -26.26 -6.02 13.70
C ALA A 49 -26.76 -5.76 12.27
N GLU A 50 -26.54 -6.66 11.30
CA GLU A 50 -27.08 -6.46 9.95
C GLU A 50 -28.58 -6.76 9.81
N ASP A 51 -29.15 -7.53 10.76
CA ASP A 51 -30.50 -8.10 10.67
C ASP A 51 -31.61 -7.03 10.59
N ASP A 52 -31.33 -5.81 11.07
CA ASP A 52 -32.28 -4.70 11.05
C ASP A 52 -31.66 -3.37 10.58
N ALA A 53 -32.54 -2.44 10.22
CA ALA A 53 -32.14 -1.16 9.65
C ALA A 53 -31.39 -0.25 10.64
N GLU A 54 -31.62 -0.39 11.94
CA GLU A 54 -30.93 0.42 12.94
C GLU A 54 -29.51 -0.09 13.17
N GLY A 55 -29.33 -1.40 13.26
CA GLY A 55 -28.02 -2.02 13.32
C GLY A 55 -27.19 -1.73 12.06
N ARG A 56 -27.80 -1.73 10.85
CA ARG A 56 -27.11 -1.30 9.62
C ARG A 56 -26.65 0.17 9.67
N LYS A 57 -27.43 1.08 10.25
CA LYS A 57 -26.96 2.46 10.49
C LYS A 57 -25.78 2.51 11.45
N GLN A 58 -25.80 1.70 12.51
CA GLN A 58 -24.69 1.64 13.46
C GLN A 58 -23.41 1.10 12.80
N ILE A 59 -23.52 0.09 11.93
CA ILE A 59 -22.40 -0.42 11.15
C ILE A 59 -21.80 0.70 10.27
N VAL A 60 -22.65 1.44 9.54
CA VAL A 60 -22.22 2.59 8.73
C VAL A 60 -21.50 3.63 9.59
N GLU A 61 -22.02 3.94 10.78
CA GLU A 61 -21.41 4.94 11.65
C GLU A 61 -20.05 4.48 12.20
N VAL A 62 -19.93 3.22 12.62
CA VAL A 62 -18.65 2.65 13.07
C VAL A 62 -17.61 2.69 11.95
N ILE A 63 -17.98 2.29 10.73
CA ILE A 63 -17.07 2.34 9.58
C ILE A 63 -16.67 3.79 9.29
N ARG A 64 -17.60 4.75 9.29
CA ARG A 64 -17.29 6.17 9.07
C ARG A 64 -16.34 6.73 10.11
N GLN A 65 -16.55 6.39 11.38
CA GLN A 65 -15.68 6.85 12.48
C GLN A 65 -14.29 6.22 12.45
N SER A 66 -14.14 5.02 11.86
CA SER A 66 -12.85 4.36 11.74
C SER A 66 -11.88 5.09 10.81
N GLY A 67 -12.39 5.86 9.85
CA GLY A 67 -11.56 6.47 8.80
C GLY A 67 -10.84 5.44 7.92
N ALA A 68 -11.35 4.21 7.85
CA ALA A 68 -10.78 3.14 7.03
C ALA A 68 -11.02 3.42 5.54
N ASP A 69 -10.01 3.18 4.72
CA ASP A 69 -10.03 3.26 3.25
C ASP A 69 -10.37 1.91 2.61
N LEU A 70 -10.14 0.80 3.34
CA LEU A 70 -10.46 -0.56 2.94
C LEU A 70 -11.08 -1.32 4.10
N ILE A 71 -12.22 -1.96 3.86
CA ILE A 71 -12.98 -2.66 4.88
C ILE A 71 -13.24 -4.10 4.44
N GLY A 72 -12.84 -5.06 5.26
CA GLY A 72 -13.26 -6.46 5.15
C GLY A 72 -14.42 -6.72 6.11
N LEU A 73 -15.57 -7.13 5.58
CA LEU A 73 -16.76 -7.46 6.37
C LEU A 73 -16.94 -8.98 6.47
N GLN A 74 -17.33 -9.47 7.66
CA GLN A 74 -17.76 -10.85 7.86
C GLN A 74 -19.19 -10.88 8.40
N GLU A 75 -19.91 -11.97 8.08
CA GLU A 75 -21.31 -12.16 8.48
C GLU A 75 -22.22 -11.02 7.98
N MET A 76 -21.94 -10.56 6.76
CA MET A 76 -22.75 -9.57 6.05
C MET A 76 -23.38 -10.23 4.82
N ASN A 77 -24.69 -10.15 4.68
CA ASN A 77 -25.43 -10.54 3.49
C ASN A 77 -25.11 -9.61 2.31
N GLY A 78 -25.11 -10.14 1.09
CA GLY A 78 -24.81 -9.40 -0.14
C GLY A 78 -25.68 -8.14 -0.35
N ASP A 79 -26.98 -8.20 -0.11
CA ASP A 79 -27.87 -7.03 -0.27
C ASP A 79 -27.57 -5.96 0.79
N ALA A 80 -27.33 -6.38 2.03
CA ALA A 80 -26.95 -5.49 3.13
C ALA A 80 -25.57 -4.85 2.89
N LEU A 81 -24.61 -5.60 2.33
CA LEU A 81 -23.31 -5.10 1.90
C LEU A 81 -23.48 -3.97 0.88
N GLN A 82 -24.31 -4.15 -0.15
CA GLN A 82 -24.56 -3.12 -1.16
C GLN A 82 -25.22 -1.86 -0.57
N GLU A 83 -26.17 -2.03 0.35
CA GLU A 83 -26.82 -0.91 1.06
C GLU A 83 -25.81 -0.11 1.90
N VAL A 84 -24.98 -0.79 2.69
CA VAL A 84 -23.95 -0.19 3.54
C VAL A 84 -22.89 0.51 2.69
N ALA A 85 -22.37 -0.16 1.65
CA ALA A 85 -21.35 0.42 0.77
C ALA A 85 -21.86 1.66 0.04
N LYS A 86 -23.09 1.62 -0.50
CA LYS A 86 -23.73 2.78 -1.14
C LYS A 86 -23.88 3.95 -0.16
N SER A 87 -24.22 3.68 1.09
CA SER A 87 -24.37 4.70 2.13
C SER A 87 -23.04 5.36 2.54
N LEU A 88 -21.92 4.64 2.36
CA LEU A 88 -20.57 5.12 2.64
C LEU A 88 -19.86 5.70 1.40
N GLY A 89 -20.39 5.49 0.20
CA GLY A 89 -19.74 5.86 -1.06
C GLY A 89 -18.63 4.91 -1.49
N TYR A 90 -18.65 3.66 -1.02
CA TYR A 90 -17.68 2.63 -1.35
C TYR A 90 -18.15 1.76 -2.51
N TYR A 91 -17.18 1.22 -3.24
CA TYR A 91 -17.41 0.04 -4.08
C TYR A 91 -17.51 -1.21 -3.20
N ALA A 92 -18.45 -2.11 -3.50
CA ALA A 92 -18.61 -3.39 -2.82
C ALA A 92 -18.22 -4.55 -3.74
N PHE A 93 -17.56 -5.54 -3.16
CA PHE A 93 -17.26 -6.83 -3.79
C PHE A 93 -17.64 -7.94 -2.81
N ASP A 94 -18.38 -8.94 -3.29
CA ASP A 94 -18.68 -10.17 -2.56
C ASP A 94 -18.30 -11.36 -3.45
N GLN A 95 -17.38 -12.18 -2.95
CA GLN A 95 -16.89 -13.37 -3.64
C GLN A 95 -17.99 -14.41 -3.93
N HIS A 96 -19.16 -14.33 -3.29
CA HIS A 96 -20.26 -15.28 -3.49
C HIS A 96 -21.27 -14.80 -4.53
N LEU A 97 -21.38 -13.49 -4.78
CA LEU A 97 -22.34 -12.94 -5.74
C LEU A 97 -21.86 -13.06 -7.19
N ASP A 98 -20.54 -13.06 -7.42
CA ASP A 98 -19.95 -13.12 -8.77
C ASP A 98 -19.78 -14.57 -9.31
N SER A 99 -20.44 -15.55 -8.67
CA SER A 99 -20.35 -16.97 -9.03
C SER A 99 -21.60 -17.55 -9.72
N GLU A 100 -22.61 -16.71 -10.01
CA GLU A 100 -23.79 -17.07 -10.82
C GLU A 100 -23.71 -16.56 -12.27
#